data_AF-B0C1Y7-F1
#
_entry.id   AF-B0C1Y7-F1
#
_cell.length_a   1.000
_cell.length_b   1.000
_cell.length_c   1.000
_cell.angle_alpha   90.00
_cell.angle_beta   90.00
_cell.angle_gamma   90.00
#
_symmetry.space_group_name_H-M   'P 1'
#
loop_
_entity.id
_entity.type
_entity.pdbx_description
1 polymer ?
#
loop_
_entity_poly.entity_id
_entity_poly.type
_entity_poly.pdbx_seq_one_letter_code
_entity_poly.pdbx_strand_id
1 'polypeptide(L)'
;MSEIESKLLELLSDYVCSSQTSLLQHIFMVNENHKNLRQCIQSITSDKQEISKDEEDHLRELLADFDGFFLDDFGRIFEKAYKYSLVYFQGRSNISPRLTLKVISKDKLATLLKIPESFLSDNNTEISANTGFLEIAQGKDFYLCNNIPNEIANGKYVNIRIKDKAAYIYATTHSVDHSRKFRDRYDQEWVSCWSPVSRVGSKESIESPPETCYKSTLILPVSLATKKLRKEFIEKFQIISSTQRALFGFLCFDHINVEYFKLEDRFFIQILTDILSIYLINQLMFTQFSTVYYNAKKILSD
;
A
#
# COMPACT_ATOMS: atom_id res chain seq x y z
N MET A 1 -32.38 -5.06 11.80
CA MET A 1 -31.00 -5.32 11.38
C MET A 1 -30.95 -6.73 10.83
N SER A 2 -30.54 -6.91 9.58
CA SER A 2 -30.41 -8.23 8.96
C SER A 2 -29.21 -8.99 9.54
N GLU A 3 -29.19 -10.32 9.39
CA GLU A 3 -28.05 -11.15 9.81
C GLU A 3 -26.74 -10.72 9.14
N ILE A 4 -26.81 -10.27 7.89
CA ILE A 4 -25.66 -9.76 7.11
C ILE A 4 -25.14 -8.45 7.72
N GLU A 5 -26.03 -7.54 8.11
CA GLU A 5 -25.65 -6.30 8.79
C GLU A 5 -24.99 -6.57 10.14
N SER A 6 -25.50 -7.53 10.93
CA SER A 6 -24.89 -7.92 12.21
C SER A 6 -23.47 -8.45 12.01
N LYS A 7 -23.28 -9.38 11.06
CA LYS A 7 -21.97 -9.97 10.73
C LYS A 7 -20.97 -8.92 10.25
N LEU A 8 -21.41 -7.95 9.45
CA LEU A 8 -20.56 -6.85 9.01
C LEU A 8 -20.15 -5.95 10.17
N LEU A 9 -21.08 -5.61 11.06
CA LEU A 9 -20.79 -4.79 12.24
C LEU A 9 -19.84 -5.50 13.20
N GLU A 10 -20.02 -6.81 13.41
CA GLU A 10 -19.10 -7.64 14.20
C GLU A 10 -17.70 -7.64 13.60
N LEU A 11 -17.58 -7.84 12.28
CA LEU A 11 -16.29 -7.81 11.57
C LEU A 11 -15.59 -6.46 11.71
N LEU A 12 -16.33 -5.36 11.53
CA LEU A 12 -15.80 -4.01 11.64
C LEU A 12 -15.39 -3.68 13.07
N SER A 13 -16.23 -4.04 14.05
CA SER A 13 -15.95 -3.82 15.47
C SER A 13 -14.70 -4.58 15.89
N ASP A 14 -14.59 -5.85 15.52
CA ASP A 14 -13.42 -6.67 15.83
C ASP A 14 -12.15 -6.10 15.18
N TYR A 15 -12.21 -5.73 13.90
CA TYR A 15 -11.08 -5.11 13.22
C TYR A 15 -10.60 -3.82 13.89
N VAL A 16 -11.53 -2.93 14.24
CA VAL A 16 -11.22 -1.64 14.86
C VAL A 16 -10.63 -1.85 16.26
N CYS A 17 -11.27 -2.64 17.13
CA CYS A 17 -10.78 -2.93 18.48
C CYS A 17 -9.39 -3.58 18.46
N SER A 18 -9.22 -4.54 17.57
CA SER A 18 -7.95 -5.24 17.40
C SER A 18 -6.87 -4.28 16.87
N SER A 19 -7.21 -3.37 15.95
CA SER A 19 -6.27 -2.39 15.40
C SER A 19 -5.89 -1.30 16.39
N GLN A 20 -6.81 -0.87 17.26
CA GLN A 20 -6.52 0.07 18.35
C GLN A 20 -5.53 -0.52 19.35
N THR A 21 -5.73 -1.78 19.76
CA THR A 21 -4.80 -2.48 20.66
C THR A 21 -3.41 -2.56 20.03
N SER A 22 -3.32 -3.01 18.78
CA SER A 22 -2.04 -3.10 18.06
C SER A 22 -1.38 -1.73 17.92
N LEU A 23 -2.14 -0.66 17.67
CA LEU A 23 -1.60 0.68 17.50
C LEU A 23 -1.00 1.23 18.80
N LEU A 24 -1.68 1.00 19.93
CA LEU A 24 -1.16 1.41 21.24
C LEU A 24 0.14 0.67 21.58
N GLN A 25 0.20 -0.63 21.30
CA GLN A 25 1.41 -1.44 21.48
C GLN A 25 2.54 -0.94 20.57
N HIS A 26 2.24 -0.69 19.30
CA HIS A 26 3.20 -0.12 18.34
C HIS A 26 3.78 1.20 18.85
N ILE A 27 2.92 2.16 19.21
CA ILE A 27 3.35 3.47 19.70
C ILE A 27 4.22 3.33 20.96
N PHE A 28 3.84 2.45 21.89
CA PHE A 28 4.64 2.19 23.09
C PHE A 28 6.04 1.66 22.73
N MET A 29 6.12 0.63 21.90
CA MET A 29 7.39 0.01 21.50
C MET A 29 8.29 0.97 20.72
N VAL A 30 7.73 1.74 19.78
CA VAL A 30 8.48 2.76 19.03
C VAL A 30 9.06 3.82 19.97
N ASN A 31 8.31 4.26 20.97
CA ASN A 31 8.79 5.24 21.94
C ASN A 31 9.94 4.69 22.79
N GLU A 32 9.85 3.45 23.27
CA GLU A 32 10.94 2.83 24.04
C GLU A 32 12.21 2.66 23.20
N ASN A 33 12.08 2.17 21.96
CA ASN A 33 13.24 2.05 21.07
C ASN A 33 13.85 3.43 20.74
N HIS A 34 13.01 4.45 20.51
CA HIS A 34 13.48 5.82 20.26
C HIS A 34 14.20 6.44 21.45
N LYS A 35 13.74 6.13 22.67
CA LYS A 35 14.38 6.55 23.92
C LYS A 35 15.75 5.90 24.07
N ASN A 36 15.88 4.61 23.79
CA ASN A 36 17.17 3.91 23.81
C ASN A 36 18.15 4.53 22.81
N LEU A 37 17.69 4.80 21.59
CA LEU A 37 18.49 5.48 20.56
C LEU A 37 18.96 6.86 21.04
N ARG A 38 18.06 7.64 21.66
CA ARG A 38 18.40 8.97 22.21
C ARG A 38 19.45 8.90 23.30
N GLN A 39 19.33 7.95 24.23
CA GLN A 39 20.28 7.78 25.32
C GLN A 39 21.67 7.42 24.80
N CYS A 40 21.75 6.51 23.81
CA CYS A 40 23.01 6.15 23.15
C CYS A 40 23.67 7.36 22.46
N ILE A 41 22.90 8.16 21.71
CA ILE A 41 23.43 9.39 21.09
C ILE A 41 23.93 10.39 22.16
N GLN A 42 23.18 10.55 23.25
CA GLN A 42 23.57 11.46 24.32
C GLN A 42 24.88 11.04 24.98
N SER A 43 25.10 9.75 25.23
CA SER A 43 26.38 9.28 25.79
C SER A 43 27.54 9.49 24.82
N ILE A 44 27.33 9.29 23.52
CA ILE A 44 28.38 9.53 22.50
C ILE A 44 28.75 11.02 22.43
N THR A 45 27.74 11.89 22.39
CA THR A 45 27.95 13.34 22.17
C THR A 45 28.40 14.12 23.41
N SER A 46 28.17 13.61 24.62
CA SER A 46 28.48 14.33 25.85
C SER A 46 29.94 14.17 26.30
N ASP A 47 30.59 13.06 25.91
CA ASP A 47 31.81 12.60 26.60
C ASP A 47 33.09 12.56 25.75
N LYS A 48 33.06 12.69 24.41
CA LYS A 48 34.27 12.43 23.59
C LYS A 48 34.41 13.27 22.31
N GLN A 49 35.67 13.51 21.91
CA GLN A 49 36.04 14.04 20.59
C GLN A 49 36.05 12.94 19.50
N GLU A 50 36.21 11.67 19.87
CA GLU A 50 36.20 10.52 18.96
C GLU A 50 35.28 9.41 19.50
N ILE A 51 34.44 8.86 18.63
CA ILE A 51 33.58 7.71 18.92
C ILE A 51 34.41 6.42 18.90
N SER A 52 34.25 5.56 19.90
CA SER A 52 34.87 4.23 19.87
C SER A 52 34.10 3.27 18.96
N LYS A 53 34.79 2.26 18.43
CA LYS A 53 34.18 1.24 17.58
C LYS A 53 33.00 0.53 18.25
N ASP A 54 33.10 0.22 19.54
CA ASP A 54 32.03 -0.46 20.28
C ASP A 54 30.76 0.41 20.41
N GLU A 55 30.92 1.73 20.53
CA GLU A 55 29.80 2.68 20.55
C GLU A 55 29.15 2.81 19.17
N GLU A 56 29.95 2.81 18.11
CA GLU A 56 29.48 2.83 16.72
C GLU A 56 28.71 1.55 16.39
N ASP A 57 29.26 0.38 16.73
CA ASP A 57 28.62 -0.92 16.49
C ASP A 57 27.31 -1.05 17.29
N HIS A 58 27.27 -0.61 18.56
CA HIS A 58 26.04 -0.60 19.35
C HIS A 58 24.97 0.35 18.76
N LEU A 59 25.36 1.55 18.32
CA LEU A 59 24.44 2.47 17.66
C LEU A 59 23.89 1.89 16.36
N ARG A 60 24.71 1.17 15.60
CA ARG A 60 24.31 0.48 14.36
C ARG A 60 23.29 -0.62 14.64
N GLU A 61 23.50 -1.42 15.68
CA GLU A 61 22.54 -2.44 16.12
C GLU A 61 21.20 -1.82 16.51
N LEU A 62 21.19 -0.80 17.39
CA LEU A 62 19.96 -0.13 17.80
C LEU A 62 19.20 0.46 16.61
N LEU A 63 19.91 1.03 15.64
CA LEU A 63 19.29 1.61 14.45
C LEU A 63 18.74 0.55 13.50
N ALA A 64 19.45 -0.57 13.33
CA ALA A 64 18.98 -1.70 12.55
C ALA A 64 17.74 -2.34 13.17
N ASP A 65 17.73 -2.54 14.49
CA ASP A 65 16.57 -3.04 15.24
C ASP A 65 15.38 -2.07 15.13
N PHE A 66 15.63 -0.76 15.19
CA PHE A 66 14.60 0.25 15.04
C PHE A 66 13.99 0.25 13.63
N ASP A 67 14.84 0.20 12.60
CA ASP A 67 14.40 0.13 11.19
C ASP A 67 13.65 -1.19 10.91
N GLY A 68 14.17 -2.32 11.43
CA GLY A 68 13.54 -3.64 11.32
C GLY A 68 12.18 -3.72 12.02
N PHE A 69 12.05 -3.14 13.21
CA PHE A 69 10.79 -3.08 13.93
C PHE A 69 9.67 -2.43 13.11
N PHE A 70 9.93 -1.30 12.46
CA PHE A 70 8.92 -0.64 11.62
C PHE A 70 8.47 -1.52 10.46
N LEU A 71 9.40 -2.17 9.78
CA LEU A 71 9.09 -3.03 8.64
C LEU A 71 8.25 -4.24 9.07
N ASP A 72 8.69 -4.94 10.11
CA ASP A 72 8.05 -6.17 10.60
C ASP A 72 6.67 -5.90 11.21
N ASP A 73 6.55 -4.83 11.98
CA ASP A 73 5.27 -4.47 12.59
C ASP A 73 4.27 -3.98 11.54
N PHE A 74 4.70 -3.12 10.62
CA PHE A 74 3.84 -2.66 9.54
C PHE A 74 3.39 -3.82 8.63
N GLY A 75 4.29 -4.77 8.33
CA GLY A 75 3.96 -6.01 7.63
C GLY A 75 2.84 -6.80 8.31
N ARG A 76 2.94 -6.99 9.63
CA ARG A 76 1.90 -7.68 10.43
C ARG A 76 0.55 -6.96 10.40
N ILE A 77 0.53 -5.63 10.45
CA ILE A 77 -0.71 -4.84 10.37
C ILE A 77 -1.34 -4.94 8.98
N PHE A 78 -0.51 -4.91 7.92
CA PHE A 78 -0.97 -5.08 6.56
C PHE A 78 -1.56 -6.48 6.31
N GLU A 79 -0.91 -7.53 6.79
CA GLU A 79 -1.43 -8.90 6.75
C GLU A 79 -2.75 -9.04 7.51
N LYS A 80 -2.87 -8.38 8.67
CA LYS A 80 -4.12 -8.33 9.42
C LYS A 80 -5.22 -7.68 8.59
N ALA A 81 -4.98 -6.50 8.02
CA ALA A 81 -5.94 -5.85 7.12
C ALA A 81 -6.37 -6.76 5.96
N TYR A 82 -5.41 -7.50 5.38
CA TYR A 82 -5.70 -8.49 4.35
C TYR A 82 -6.62 -9.61 4.87
N LYS A 83 -6.35 -10.20 6.05
CA LYS A 83 -7.21 -11.24 6.65
C LYS A 83 -8.65 -10.78 6.84
N TYR A 84 -8.87 -9.56 7.33
CA TYR A 84 -10.24 -9.01 7.45
C TYR A 84 -10.89 -8.78 6.07
N SER A 85 -10.11 -8.37 5.07
CA SER A 85 -10.61 -8.23 3.71
C SER A 85 -11.04 -9.58 3.11
N LEU A 86 -10.34 -10.68 3.42
CA LEU A 86 -10.73 -12.02 2.97
C LEU A 86 -12.11 -12.40 3.50
N VAL A 87 -12.39 -12.11 4.78
CA VAL A 87 -13.70 -12.36 5.39
C VAL A 87 -14.77 -11.48 4.77
N TYR A 88 -14.47 -10.18 4.54
CA TYR A 88 -15.41 -9.25 3.92
C TYR A 88 -15.80 -9.63 2.49
N PHE A 89 -14.85 -10.14 1.70
CA PHE A 89 -15.06 -10.56 0.32
C PHE A 89 -15.48 -12.03 0.17
N GLN A 90 -15.63 -12.76 1.28
CA GLN A 90 -15.97 -14.17 1.28
C GLN A 90 -17.27 -14.44 0.51
N GLY A 91 -17.24 -15.49 -0.32
CA GLY A 91 -18.42 -15.94 -1.08
C GLY A 91 -18.69 -15.17 -2.38
N ARG A 92 -17.88 -14.15 -2.74
CA ARG A 92 -18.03 -13.44 -4.02
C ARG A 92 -17.36 -14.17 -5.19
N SER A 93 -16.24 -14.85 -4.94
CA SER A 93 -15.51 -15.69 -5.89
C SER A 93 -14.66 -16.70 -5.11
N ASN A 94 -14.23 -17.78 -5.78
CA ASN A 94 -13.25 -18.71 -5.24
C ASN A 94 -11.83 -18.14 -5.19
N ILE A 95 -11.60 -17.01 -5.88
CA ILE A 95 -10.34 -16.29 -5.87
C ILE A 95 -10.55 -15.00 -5.07
N SER A 96 -9.66 -14.75 -4.12
CA SER A 96 -9.69 -13.54 -3.31
C SER A 96 -9.06 -12.37 -4.06
N PRO A 97 -9.47 -11.12 -3.79
CA PRO A 97 -8.82 -9.96 -4.37
C PRO A 97 -7.40 -9.85 -3.81
N ARG A 98 -6.46 -9.47 -4.67
CA ARG A 98 -5.10 -9.14 -4.27
C ARG A 98 -5.10 -7.79 -3.58
N LEU A 99 -4.34 -7.66 -2.50
CA LEU A 99 -4.10 -6.40 -1.81
C LEU A 99 -2.67 -5.91 -2.09
N THR A 100 -2.52 -4.68 -2.57
CA THR A 100 -1.20 -4.06 -2.79
C THR A 100 -1.17 -2.69 -2.14
N LEU A 101 -0.12 -2.42 -1.35
CA LEU A 101 0.20 -1.08 -0.89
C LEU A 101 1.34 -0.50 -1.73
N LYS A 102 1.07 0.64 -2.37
CA LYS A 102 2.07 1.44 -3.06
C LYS A 102 2.32 2.72 -2.28
N VAL A 103 3.57 3.07 -2.06
CA VAL A 103 3.97 4.32 -1.41
C VAL A 103 4.58 5.28 -2.42
N ILE A 104 4.41 6.57 -2.16
CA ILE A 104 4.99 7.63 -2.97
C ILE A 104 6.43 7.86 -2.48
N SER A 105 7.38 7.68 -3.39
CA SER A 105 8.78 8.01 -3.16
C SER A 105 9.20 9.02 -4.23
N LYS A 106 9.38 10.27 -3.82
CA LYS A 106 9.54 11.43 -4.74
C LYS A 106 8.31 11.50 -5.66
N ASP A 107 8.49 11.35 -6.97
CA ASP A 107 7.42 11.38 -7.97
C ASP A 107 7.04 10.00 -8.52
N LYS A 108 7.52 8.94 -7.85
CA LYS A 108 7.34 7.55 -8.30
C LYS A 108 6.64 6.70 -7.26
N LEU A 109 6.00 5.65 -7.75
CA LEU A 109 5.37 4.62 -6.94
C LEU A 109 6.33 3.46 -6.74
N ALA A 110 6.53 3.11 -5.47
CA ALA A 110 7.18 1.88 -5.05
C ALA A 110 6.13 0.96 -4.42
N THR A 111 6.22 -0.34 -4.71
CA THR A 111 5.38 -1.33 -4.02
C THR A 111 6.02 -1.61 -2.66
N LEU A 112 5.32 -1.27 -1.57
CA LEU A 112 5.81 -1.52 -0.22
C LEU A 112 5.45 -2.95 0.21
N LEU A 113 4.19 -3.34 0.04
CA LEU A 113 3.69 -4.67 0.40
C LEU A 113 2.66 -5.15 -0.63
N LYS A 114 2.57 -6.46 -0.83
CA LYS A 114 1.61 -7.10 -1.73
C LYS A 114 1.25 -8.49 -1.23
N ILE A 115 -0.03 -8.82 -1.19
CA ILE A 115 -0.55 -10.16 -0.83
C ILE A 115 -1.59 -10.62 -1.86
N PRO A 116 -1.47 -11.83 -2.45
CA PRO A 116 -0.36 -12.77 -2.29
C PRO A 116 0.96 -12.17 -2.78
N GLU A 117 2.06 -12.54 -2.12
CA GLU A 117 3.39 -12.04 -2.45
C GLU A 117 3.71 -12.41 -3.91
N SER A 118 4.15 -11.41 -4.67
CA SER A 118 4.65 -11.63 -6.03
C SER A 118 6.10 -11.18 -6.04
N PHE A 119 7.02 -12.06 -6.47
CA PHE A 119 8.43 -11.74 -6.65
C PHE A 119 8.68 -10.81 -7.84
N LEU A 120 7.81 -9.83 -8.11
CA LEU A 120 7.84 -8.98 -9.28
C LEU A 120 8.34 -7.57 -8.93
N SER A 121 9.28 -7.07 -9.72
CA SER A 121 9.73 -5.69 -9.64
C SER A 121 8.69 -4.77 -10.29
N ASP A 122 7.82 -4.15 -9.46
CA ASP A 122 6.87 -3.11 -9.87
C ASP A 122 7.35 -1.70 -9.44
N ASN A 123 8.65 -1.53 -9.19
CA ASN A 123 9.21 -0.30 -8.64
C ASN A 123 9.41 0.76 -9.73
N ASN A 124 9.21 2.02 -9.37
CA ASN A 124 9.51 3.22 -10.16
C ASN A 124 8.53 3.54 -11.30
N THR A 125 7.23 3.31 -11.09
CA THR A 125 6.19 3.78 -12.03
C THR A 125 5.76 5.20 -11.68
N GLU A 126 5.59 6.07 -12.67
CA GLU A 126 5.03 7.42 -12.44
C GLU A 126 3.54 7.33 -12.08
N ILE A 127 3.07 8.26 -11.24
CA ILE A 127 1.64 8.36 -10.88
C ILE A 127 0.76 8.54 -12.14
N SER A 128 1.24 9.31 -13.11
CA SER A 128 0.59 9.59 -14.40
C SER A 128 0.43 8.35 -15.29
N ALA A 129 1.21 7.29 -15.07
CA ALA A 129 1.19 6.08 -15.91
C ALA A 129 0.05 5.10 -15.56
N ASN A 130 -0.83 5.49 -14.64
CA ASN A 130 -2.04 4.75 -14.28
C ASN A 130 -3.19 5.73 -14.00
N THR A 131 -4.32 5.58 -14.70
CA THR A 131 -5.49 6.46 -14.55
C THR A 131 -5.97 6.56 -13.10
N GLY A 132 -6.01 5.43 -12.37
CA GLY A 132 -6.54 5.42 -11.02
C GLY A 132 -5.67 6.16 -10.01
N PHE A 133 -4.34 6.03 -10.13
CA PHE A 133 -3.42 6.81 -9.28
C PHE A 133 -3.48 8.30 -9.61
N LEU A 134 -3.53 8.65 -10.91
CA LEU A 134 -3.63 10.03 -11.36
C LEU A 134 -4.90 10.72 -10.83
N GLU A 135 -6.07 10.10 -10.98
CA GLU A 135 -7.33 10.69 -10.52
C GLU A 135 -7.35 10.93 -8.99
N ILE A 136 -6.81 9.98 -8.21
CA ILE A 136 -6.71 10.15 -6.75
C ILE A 136 -5.73 11.26 -6.39
N ALA A 137 -4.57 11.34 -7.06
CA ALA A 137 -3.61 12.42 -6.86
C ALA A 137 -4.17 13.80 -7.26
N GLN A 138 -5.15 13.84 -8.16
CA GLN A 138 -5.90 15.03 -8.56
C GLN A 138 -7.11 15.35 -7.66
N GLY A 139 -7.39 14.53 -6.64
CA GLY A 139 -8.39 14.84 -5.60
C GLY A 139 -9.60 13.94 -5.53
N LYS A 140 -9.64 12.87 -6.32
CA LYS A 140 -10.69 11.87 -6.16
C LYS A 140 -10.54 11.12 -4.84
N ASP A 141 -11.66 10.82 -4.19
CA ASP A 141 -11.68 10.10 -2.90
C ASP A 141 -11.26 8.64 -3.02
N PHE A 142 -11.57 8.02 -4.15
CA PHE A 142 -11.23 6.64 -4.49
C PHE A 142 -11.37 6.44 -5.99
N TYR A 143 -10.78 5.39 -6.53
CA TYR A 143 -10.93 5.00 -7.92
C TYR A 143 -11.50 3.59 -8.03
N LEU A 144 -12.57 3.42 -8.81
CA LEU A 144 -13.19 2.13 -9.09
C LEU A 144 -13.26 1.94 -10.60
N CYS A 145 -12.65 0.87 -11.10
CA CYS A 145 -12.80 0.41 -12.48
C CYS A 145 -13.08 -1.09 -12.47
N ASN A 146 -14.34 -1.47 -12.65
CA ASN A 146 -14.81 -2.85 -12.64
C ASN A 146 -14.74 -3.55 -14.00
N ASN A 147 -14.39 -2.84 -15.06
CA ASN A 147 -14.28 -3.42 -16.40
C ASN A 147 -13.12 -2.80 -17.15
N ILE A 148 -11.91 -3.07 -16.67
CA ILE A 148 -10.66 -2.57 -17.27
C ILE A 148 -10.59 -2.85 -18.79
N PRO A 149 -10.91 -4.06 -19.29
CA PRO A 149 -10.88 -4.31 -20.73
C PRO A 149 -11.74 -3.32 -21.54
N ASN A 150 -12.98 -3.08 -21.10
CA ASN A 150 -13.89 -2.15 -21.77
C ASN A 150 -13.42 -0.69 -21.62
N GLU A 151 -12.94 -0.29 -20.44
CA GLU A 151 -12.46 1.09 -20.24
C GLU A 151 -11.19 1.40 -21.04
N ILE A 152 -10.31 0.41 -21.27
CA ILE A 152 -9.17 0.56 -22.19
C ILE A 152 -9.67 0.72 -23.63
N ALA A 153 -10.62 -0.13 -24.07
CA ALA A 153 -11.15 -0.06 -25.43
C ALA A 153 -11.80 1.30 -25.74
N ASN A 154 -12.38 1.93 -24.72
CA ASN A 154 -12.97 3.27 -24.80
C ASN A 154 -11.97 4.41 -24.57
N GLY A 155 -10.68 4.11 -24.38
CA GLY A 155 -9.63 5.12 -24.12
C GLY A 155 -9.74 5.84 -22.78
N LYS A 156 -10.44 5.24 -21.80
CA LYS A 156 -10.71 5.83 -20.48
C LYS A 156 -9.82 5.30 -19.36
N TYR A 157 -9.17 4.16 -19.57
CA TYR A 157 -8.23 3.58 -18.61
C TYR A 157 -6.86 3.37 -19.24
N VAL A 158 -5.82 3.77 -18.52
CA VAL A 158 -4.42 3.59 -18.87
C VAL A 158 -3.71 2.87 -17.72
N ASN A 159 -2.88 1.89 -18.07
CA ASN A 159 -1.97 1.23 -17.16
C ASN A 159 -0.76 0.74 -17.96
N ILE A 160 0.44 1.20 -17.59
CA ILE A 160 1.68 0.89 -18.30
C ILE A 160 1.97 -0.62 -18.44
N ARG A 161 1.38 -1.46 -17.58
CA ARG A 161 1.53 -2.91 -17.67
C ARG A 161 0.61 -3.58 -18.68
N ILE A 162 -0.34 -2.86 -19.28
CA ILE A 162 -1.28 -3.42 -20.25
C ILE A 162 -0.89 -2.96 -21.65
N LYS A 163 -0.85 -3.90 -22.60
CA LYS A 163 -0.59 -3.63 -24.02
C LYS A 163 -1.89 -3.15 -24.65
N ASP A 164 -2.06 -1.83 -24.79
CA ASP A 164 -3.30 -1.19 -25.26
C ASP A 164 -3.93 -1.86 -26.50
N LYS A 165 -3.10 -2.16 -27.52
CA LYS A 165 -3.59 -2.83 -28.75
C LYS A 165 -4.15 -4.23 -28.48
N ALA A 166 -3.49 -5.02 -27.64
CA ALA A 166 -3.95 -6.37 -27.32
C ALA A 166 -5.23 -6.32 -26.47
N ALA A 167 -5.28 -5.43 -25.48
CA ALA A 167 -6.47 -5.22 -24.65
C ALA A 167 -7.68 -4.72 -25.46
N TYR A 168 -7.46 -3.83 -26.43
CA TYR A 168 -8.50 -3.38 -27.36
C TYR A 168 -9.07 -4.53 -28.19
N ILE A 169 -8.20 -5.36 -28.78
CA ILE A 169 -8.63 -6.56 -29.53
C ILE A 169 -9.41 -7.49 -28.60
N TYR A 170 -8.87 -7.81 -27.44
CA TYR A 170 -9.52 -8.66 -26.45
C TYR A 170 -10.93 -8.15 -26.09
N ALA A 171 -11.09 -6.86 -25.84
CA ALA A 171 -12.38 -6.27 -25.46
C ALA A 171 -13.41 -6.22 -26.60
N THR A 172 -12.95 -6.14 -27.86
CA THR A 172 -13.83 -6.10 -29.03
C THR A 172 -14.21 -7.50 -29.52
N THR A 173 -13.37 -8.51 -29.30
CA THR A 173 -13.67 -9.91 -29.68
C THR A 173 -14.47 -10.65 -28.62
N HIS A 174 -14.36 -10.26 -27.35
CA HIS A 174 -15.05 -10.92 -26.23
C HIS A 174 -16.19 -10.06 -25.70
N SER A 175 -17.42 -10.49 -25.93
CA SER A 175 -18.60 -9.87 -25.32
C SER A 175 -18.60 -10.01 -23.80
N VAL A 176 -19.40 -9.19 -23.11
CA VAL A 176 -19.59 -9.19 -21.64
C VAL A 176 -19.87 -10.60 -21.06
N ASP A 177 -20.42 -11.52 -21.87
CA ASP A 177 -20.75 -12.89 -21.48
C ASP A 177 -19.51 -13.79 -21.21
N HIS A 178 -18.30 -13.37 -21.63
CA HIS A 178 -17.04 -14.04 -21.27
C HIS A 178 -16.71 -13.97 -19.78
N SER A 179 -17.26 -12.98 -19.06
CA SER A 179 -17.11 -12.84 -17.61
C SER A 179 -17.70 -14.02 -16.82
N ARG A 180 -18.76 -14.67 -17.33
CA ARG A 180 -19.36 -15.85 -16.69
C ARG A 180 -18.52 -17.11 -16.86
N LYS A 181 -17.81 -17.26 -17.98
CA LYS A 181 -17.02 -18.45 -18.32
C LYS A 181 -15.76 -18.62 -17.46
N PHE A 182 -15.17 -17.52 -16.99
CA PHE A 182 -13.91 -17.52 -16.26
C PHE A 182 -14.01 -17.13 -14.79
N ARG A 183 -15.22 -17.17 -14.20
CA ARG A 183 -15.44 -16.75 -12.80
C ARG A 183 -14.48 -17.40 -11.78
N ASP A 184 -14.00 -18.60 -12.09
CA ASP A 184 -13.14 -19.42 -11.23
C ASP A 184 -11.83 -19.86 -11.91
N ARG A 185 -11.43 -19.25 -13.03
CA ARG A 185 -10.21 -19.61 -13.77
C ARG A 185 -9.54 -18.39 -14.37
N TYR A 186 -8.22 -18.48 -14.54
CA TYR A 186 -7.47 -17.44 -15.24
C TYR A 186 -7.76 -17.42 -16.73
N ASP A 187 -8.09 -16.24 -17.24
CA ASP A 187 -8.30 -15.97 -18.66
C ASP A 187 -6.95 -15.74 -19.34
N GLN A 188 -6.45 -16.78 -20.02
CA GLN A 188 -5.13 -16.74 -20.66
C GLN A 188 -5.04 -15.70 -21.78
N GLU A 189 -6.15 -15.40 -22.45
CA GLU A 189 -6.18 -14.37 -23.49
C GLU A 189 -6.01 -12.98 -22.86
N TRP A 190 -6.67 -12.74 -21.72
CA TRP A 190 -6.42 -11.53 -20.95
C TRP A 190 -4.99 -11.46 -20.42
N VAL A 191 -4.42 -12.56 -19.91
CA VAL A 191 -3.02 -12.61 -19.44
C VAL A 191 -2.05 -12.18 -20.55
N SER A 192 -2.29 -12.60 -21.80
CA SER A 192 -1.44 -12.21 -22.93
C SER A 192 -1.41 -10.69 -23.21
N CYS A 193 -2.45 -9.97 -22.76
CA CYS A 193 -2.55 -8.51 -22.85
C CYS A 193 -1.61 -7.80 -21.87
N TRP A 194 -1.06 -8.49 -20.86
CA TRP A 194 -0.14 -7.91 -19.89
C TRP A 194 1.31 -7.98 -20.37
N SER A 195 2.06 -6.92 -20.07
CA SER A 195 3.48 -6.83 -20.32
C SER A 195 4.26 -7.83 -19.45
N PRO A 196 5.34 -8.41 -19.97
CA PRO A 196 6.26 -9.21 -19.16
C PRO A 196 6.77 -8.43 -17.93
N VAL A 197 7.18 -9.17 -16.91
CA VAL A 197 7.63 -8.64 -15.62
C VAL A 197 8.97 -9.23 -15.25
N SER A 198 9.78 -8.47 -14.50
CA SER A 198 11.07 -8.98 -14.00
C SER A 198 10.92 -9.50 -12.58
N ARG A 199 11.65 -10.58 -12.27
CA ARG A 199 11.75 -11.06 -10.89
C ARG A 199 12.57 -10.09 -10.03
N VAL A 200 12.21 -9.92 -8.76
CA VAL A 200 13.00 -9.14 -7.79
C VAL A 200 14.42 -9.68 -7.76
N GLY A 201 15.41 -8.79 -7.94
CA GLY A 201 16.82 -9.15 -7.99
C GLY A 201 17.30 -9.78 -9.31
N SER A 202 16.44 -9.91 -10.32
CA SER A 202 16.79 -10.44 -11.64
C SER A 202 16.54 -9.44 -12.76
N LYS A 203 17.39 -9.48 -13.80
CA LYS A 203 17.17 -8.78 -15.07
C LYS A 203 16.34 -9.61 -16.07
N GLU A 204 16.07 -10.87 -15.74
CA GLU A 204 15.28 -11.76 -16.58
C GLU A 204 13.81 -11.31 -16.58
N SER A 205 13.25 -11.20 -17.77
CA SER A 205 11.84 -10.90 -17.98
C SER A 205 11.07 -12.20 -18.20
N ILE A 206 10.02 -12.41 -17.41
CA ILE A 206 9.10 -13.55 -17.54
C ILE A 206 7.73 -13.08 -17.98
N GLU A 207 6.92 -13.98 -18.54
CA GLU A 207 5.51 -13.69 -18.81
C GLU A 207 4.77 -13.31 -17.51
N SER A 208 3.79 -12.41 -17.63
CA SER A 208 3.02 -11.96 -16.47
C SER A 208 2.28 -13.14 -15.85
N PRO A 209 2.49 -13.43 -14.55
CA PRO A 209 1.75 -14.48 -13.88
C PRO A 209 0.25 -14.17 -13.87
N PRO A 210 -0.63 -15.16 -14.09
CA PRO A 210 -2.07 -14.94 -14.21
C PRO A 210 -2.71 -14.24 -13.01
N GLU A 211 -2.24 -14.53 -11.80
CA GLU A 211 -2.67 -13.90 -10.54
C GLU A 211 -2.39 -12.40 -10.48
N THR A 212 -1.57 -11.88 -11.42
CA THR A 212 -1.26 -10.46 -11.51
C THR A 212 -2.05 -9.71 -12.57
N CYS A 213 -2.82 -10.43 -13.38
CA CYS A 213 -3.56 -9.92 -14.54
C CYS A 213 -5.03 -9.71 -14.18
N TYR A 214 -5.37 -8.53 -13.67
CA TYR A 214 -6.69 -8.22 -13.12
C TYR A 214 -7.60 -7.51 -14.13
N LYS A 215 -8.91 -7.60 -13.92
CA LYS A 215 -9.95 -6.95 -14.75
C LYS A 215 -10.82 -5.95 -13.97
N SER A 216 -10.82 -6.04 -12.65
CA SER A 216 -11.39 -5.04 -11.75
C SER A 216 -10.32 -4.51 -10.80
N THR A 217 -10.38 -3.21 -10.50
CA THR A 217 -9.54 -2.57 -9.49
C THR A 217 -10.33 -1.56 -8.66
N LEU A 218 -10.07 -1.54 -7.36
CA LEU A 218 -10.56 -0.55 -6.42
C LEU A 218 -9.36 0.01 -5.64
N ILE A 219 -9.12 1.30 -5.81
CA ILE A 219 -7.94 1.99 -5.27
C ILE A 219 -8.42 3.08 -4.33
N LEU A 220 -7.89 3.07 -3.10
CA LEU A 220 -8.13 4.14 -2.13
C LEU A 220 -6.81 4.81 -1.74
N PRO A 221 -6.83 6.14 -1.49
CA PRO A 221 -5.67 6.84 -0.97
C PRO A 221 -5.37 6.39 0.45
N VAL A 222 -4.12 6.02 0.71
CA VAL A 222 -3.62 5.94 2.09
C VAL A 222 -3.22 7.33 2.49
N SER A 223 -4.09 8.00 3.24
CA SER A 223 -3.93 9.41 3.59
C SER A 223 -4.52 9.73 4.95
N LEU A 224 -4.03 10.79 5.60
CA LEU A 224 -4.75 11.37 6.74
C LEU A 224 -5.90 12.23 6.21
N ALA A 225 -7.03 11.57 5.93
CA ALA A 225 -8.26 12.21 5.49
C ALA A 225 -8.99 12.81 6.70
N THR A 226 -8.53 13.94 7.23
CA THR A 226 -9.34 14.72 8.19
C THR A 226 -9.85 15.99 7.55
N LYS A 227 -11.10 16.35 7.86
CA LYS A 227 -11.79 17.51 7.28
C LYS A 227 -11.07 18.85 7.53
N LYS A 228 -10.09 18.91 8.45
CA LYS A 228 -9.27 20.09 8.77
C LYS A 228 -7.93 19.68 9.42
N LEU A 229 -6.98 19.14 8.66
CA LEU A 229 -5.60 19.08 9.15
C LEU A 229 -5.08 20.51 9.33
N ARG A 230 -4.32 20.73 10.41
CA ARG A 230 -3.63 22.02 10.62
C ARG A 230 -2.61 22.24 9.51
N LYS A 231 -2.50 23.48 9.03
CA LYS A 231 -1.60 23.82 7.90
C LYS A 231 -0.15 23.47 8.23
N GLU A 232 0.27 23.71 9.47
CA GLU A 232 1.61 23.39 9.98
C GLU A 232 1.90 21.89 9.91
N PHE A 233 0.87 21.05 10.12
CA PHE A 233 0.99 19.61 9.97
C PHE A 233 1.20 19.25 8.49
N ILE A 234 0.37 19.76 7.59
CA ILE A 234 0.48 19.49 6.14
C ILE A 234 1.85 19.92 5.59
N GLU A 235 2.30 21.12 5.94
CA GLU A 235 3.58 21.67 5.50
C GLU A 235 4.77 20.85 6.00
N LYS A 236 4.70 20.33 7.24
CA LYS A 236 5.79 19.55 7.83
C LYS A 236 6.04 18.26 7.05
N PHE A 237 4.99 17.57 6.62
CA PHE A 237 5.13 16.24 6.01
C PHE A 237 5.38 16.27 4.48
N GLN A 238 5.45 17.44 3.84
CA GLN A 238 5.72 17.62 2.40
C GLN A 238 4.88 16.73 1.47
N ILE A 239 3.63 16.48 1.86
CA ILE A 239 2.78 15.54 1.16
C ILE A 239 2.10 16.25 -0.01
N ILE A 240 1.94 15.58 -1.16
CA ILE A 240 1.31 16.14 -2.38
C ILE A 240 0.01 16.87 -2.00
N SER A 241 0.08 18.20 -1.97
CA SER A 241 -0.91 19.05 -1.29
C SER A 241 -1.97 19.61 -2.23
N SER A 242 -2.07 19.07 -3.45
CA SER A 242 -3.06 19.49 -4.45
C SER A 242 -4.50 19.49 -3.90
N THR A 243 -4.76 18.75 -2.82
CA THR A 243 -6.11 18.37 -2.38
C THR A 243 -6.39 18.56 -0.88
N GLN A 244 -5.58 19.35 -0.15
CA GLN A 244 -5.65 19.47 1.34
C GLN A 244 -5.48 18.14 2.08
N ARG A 245 -5.00 17.09 1.41
CA ARG A 245 -4.82 15.74 1.97
C ARG A 245 -3.36 15.37 2.05
N ALA A 246 -3.04 14.67 3.10
CA ALA A 246 -1.75 14.04 3.34
C ALA A 246 -1.71 12.65 2.68
N LEU A 247 -1.57 12.57 1.35
CA LEU A 247 -1.40 11.32 0.57
C LEU A 247 -0.03 10.63 0.72
N PHE A 248 0.03 9.50 1.43
CA PHE A 248 1.24 8.68 1.56
C PHE A 248 1.40 7.64 0.44
N GLY A 249 0.29 7.23 -0.16
CA GLY A 249 0.27 6.11 -1.07
C GLY A 249 -1.14 5.67 -1.46
N PHE A 250 -1.22 4.45 -1.99
CA PHE A 250 -2.42 3.88 -2.57
C PHE A 250 -2.59 2.43 -2.09
N LEU A 251 -3.75 2.12 -1.55
CA LEU A 251 -4.16 0.76 -1.25
C LEU A 251 -5.01 0.24 -2.41
N CYS A 252 -4.52 -0.78 -3.09
CA CYS A 252 -5.12 -1.32 -4.31
C CYS A 252 -5.70 -2.70 -4.00
N PHE A 253 -6.98 -2.87 -4.31
CA PHE A 253 -7.65 -4.16 -4.40
C PHE A 253 -7.84 -4.51 -5.86
N ASP A 254 -7.26 -5.62 -6.31
CA ASP A 254 -7.32 -6.06 -7.69
C ASP A 254 -7.96 -7.44 -7.79
N HIS A 255 -8.81 -7.65 -8.80
CA HIS A 255 -9.49 -8.93 -8.99
C HIS A 255 -9.56 -9.33 -10.47
N ILE A 256 -9.45 -10.64 -10.74
CA ILE A 256 -9.38 -11.19 -12.11
C ILE A 256 -10.71 -11.13 -12.87
N ASN A 257 -11.83 -11.05 -12.15
CA ASN A 257 -13.17 -10.93 -12.72
C ASN A 257 -13.53 -9.47 -12.94
N VAL A 258 -14.35 -9.19 -13.96
CA VAL A 258 -15.05 -7.90 -14.12
C VAL A 258 -16.22 -7.81 -13.14
N GLU A 259 -16.67 -6.59 -12.85
CA GLU A 259 -17.81 -6.29 -11.96
C GLU A 259 -17.70 -6.96 -10.59
N TYR A 260 -16.46 -7.09 -10.09
CA TYR A 260 -16.20 -7.77 -8.83
C TYR A 260 -16.50 -6.88 -7.62
N PHE A 261 -16.04 -5.62 -7.66
CA PHE A 261 -16.22 -4.70 -6.56
C PHE A 261 -17.58 -4.00 -6.65
N LYS A 262 -18.15 -3.69 -5.50
CA LYS A 262 -19.34 -2.84 -5.38
C LYS A 262 -18.92 -1.47 -4.91
N LEU A 263 -19.74 -0.46 -5.21
CA LEU A 263 -19.44 0.91 -4.82
C LEU A 263 -19.28 1.06 -3.29
N GLU A 264 -20.04 0.27 -2.53
CA GLU A 264 -20.07 0.27 -1.07
C GLU A 264 -18.79 -0.33 -0.45
N ASP A 265 -18.04 -1.16 -1.20
CA ASP A 265 -16.80 -1.77 -0.71
C ASP A 265 -15.77 -0.71 -0.29
N ARG A 266 -15.83 0.48 -0.91
CA ARG A 266 -14.98 1.62 -0.56
C ARG A 266 -15.07 1.98 0.92
N PHE A 267 -16.23 1.80 1.57
CA PHE A 267 -16.38 2.21 2.97
C PHE A 267 -15.64 1.27 3.91
N PHE A 268 -15.69 -0.04 3.64
CA PHE A 268 -14.89 -1.02 4.37
C PHE A 268 -13.40 -0.78 4.14
N ILE A 269 -12.99 -0.60 2.87
CA ILE A 269 -11.59 -0.39 2.54
C ILE A 269 -11.06 0.94 3.11
N GLN A 270 -11.90 1.98 3.21
CA GLN A 270 -11.52 3.26 3.81
C GLN A 270 -11.06 3.07 5.27
N ILE A 271 -11.73 2.21 6.02
CA ILE A 271 -11.35 1.91 7.41
C ILE A 271 -9.96 1.24 7.44
N LEU A 272 -9.67 0.34 6.49
CA LEU A 272 -8.34 -0.26 6.36
C LEU A 272 -7.28 0.81 6.03
N THR A 273 -7.55 1.68 5.06
CA THR A 273 -6.60 2.74 4.66
C THR A 273 -6.35 3.74 5.78
N ASP A 274 -7.38 4.10 6.54
CA ASP A 274 -7.28 5.04 7.65
C ASP A 274 -6.36 4.47 8.73
N ILE A 275 -6.56 3.21 9.12
CA ILE A 275 -5.69 2.54 10.09
C ILE A 275 -4.25 2.46 9.58
N LEU A 276 -4.03 1.99 8.35
CA LEU A 276 -2.68 1.91 7.76
C LEU A 276 -1.98 3.28 7.69
N SER A 277 -2.74 4.35 7.41
CA SER A 277 -2.19 5.71 7.36
C SER A 277 -1.61 6.17 8.70
N ILE A 278 -2.18 5.71 9.83
CA ILE A 278 -1.72 6.05 11.17
C ILE A 278 -0.36 5.41 11.47
N TYR A 279 -0.12 4.18 11.00
CA TYR A 279 1.19 3.54 11.18
C TYR A 279 2.26 4.21 10.30
N LEU A 280 1.92 4.54 9.05
CA LEU A 280 2.84 5.24 8.15
C LEU A 280 3.25 6.61 8.69
N ILE A 281 2.31 7.42 9.19
CA ILE A 281 2.65 8.71 9.77
C ILE A 281 3.49 8.56 11.04
N ASN A 282 3.22 7.54 11.86
CA ASN A 282 4.03 7.25 13.04
C ASN A 282 5.48 6.96 12.64
N GLN A 283 5.69 6.07 11.67
CA GLN A 283 7.01 5.79 11.12
C GLN A 283 7.70 7.06 10.61
N LEU A 284 7.02 7.91 9.86
CA LEU A 284 7.57 9.18 9.38
C LEU A 284 8.00 10.10 10.54
N MET A 285 7.18 10.23 11.58
CA MET A 285 7.48 11.07 12.75
C MET A 285 8.76 10.63 13.47
N PHE A 286 8.97 9.32 13.62
CA PHE A 286 10.09 8.76 14.36
C PHE A 286 11.36 8.53 13.53
N THR A 287 11.25 8.57 12.21
CA THR A 287 12.38 8.44 11.28
C THR A 287 12.70 9.78 10.60
N GLN A 288 11.99 10.11 9.52
CA GLN A 288 12.27 11.27 8.67
C GLN A 288 12.22 12.61 9.39
N PHE A 289 11.32 12.77 10.37
CA PHE A 289 11.14 14.04 11.10
C PHE A 289 11.77 14.04 12.50
N SER A 290 12.53 12.99 12.83
CA SER A 290 13.14 12.79 14.14
C SER A 290 14.60 13.24 14.13
N THR A 291 14.91 14.26 14.94
CA THR A 291 16.29 14.74 15.11
C THR A 291 17.20 13.66 15.70
N VAL A 292 16.66 12.82 16.59
CA VAL A 292 17.36 11.67 17.17
C VAL A 292 17.76 10.69 16.06
N TYR A 293 16.83 10.32 15.20
CA TYR A 293 17.10 9.38 14.11
C TYR A 293 18.10 9.96 13.10
N TYR A 294 17.94 11.23 12.74
CA TYR A 294 18.88 11.93 11.86
C TYR A 294 20.29 11.95 12.44
N ASN A 295 20.44 12.29 13.73
CA ASN A 295 21.73 12.32 14.40
C ASN A 295 22.38 10.93 14.44
N ALA A 296 21.60 9.86 14.70
CA ALA A 296 22.11 8.50 14.65
C ALA A 296 22.68 8.14 13.27
N LYS A 297 21.91 8.40 12.20
CA LYS A 297 22.39 8.16 10.82
C LYS A 297 23.63 8.98 10.49
N LYS A 298 23.70 10.23 10.95
CA LYS A 298 24.84 11.11 10.71
C LYS A 298 26.11 10.56 11.37
N ILE A 299 26.05 10.19 12.65
CA ILE A 299 27.19 9.60 13.38
C ILE A 299 27.74 8.36 12.65
N LEU A 300 26.87 7.53 12.08
CA LEU A 300 27.27 6.31 11.36
C LEU A 300 27.70 6.55 9.90
N SER A 301 27.57 7.78 9.38
CA SER A 301 27.94 8.14 8.00
C SER A 301 29.24 8.94 7.92
N ASP A 302 29.69 9.49 9.04
CA ASP A 302 30.97 10.20 9.22
C ASP A 302 32.09 9.18 9.54
#